data_AF-A0A0P7UEI2-F1
#
_entry.id   AF-A0A0P7UEI2-F1
#
_cell.length_a   1.000
_cell.length_b   1.000
_cell.length_c   1.000
_cell.angle_alpha   90.00
_cell.angle_beta   90.00
_cell.angle_gamma   90.00
#
_symmetry.space_group_name_H-M   'P 1'
#
loop_
_entity.id
_entity.type
_entity.pdbx_description
1 polymer ?
#
loop_
_entity_poly.entity_id
_entity_poly.type
_entity_poly.pdbx_seq_one_letter_code
_entity_poly.pdbx_strand_id
1 'polypeptide(L)'
;NKYGTISHTYQLDVLERSPHRPILQAGLPANQTVLVGSDVEFHCKVYSDAQPHIQWLKHIEVNGSRYDPGGVPYVRILKTAGINTTDKELEILFLTNVSFEDAGEYTCLAGNSIGYTFHSAWLTVLP
;
A
#
# COMPACT_ATOMS: atom_id res chain seq x y z
N ASN A 1 27.72 39.88 -35.24
CA ASN A 1 28.42 41.17 -35.55
C ASN A 1 29.53 40.86 -36.59
N LYS A 2 30.03 41.83 -37.36
CA LYS A 2 31.24 41.68 -38.21
C LYS A 2 32.46 41.04 -37.52
N TYR A 3 32.47 40.96 -36.19
CA TYR A 3 33.49 40.29 -35.36
C TYR A 3 33.03 38.98 -34.69
N GLY A 4 31.83 38.46 -35.02
CA GLY A 4 31.34 37.16 -34.54
C GLY A 4 29.91 37.17 -33.95
N THR A 5 29.34 35.98 -33.81
CA THR A 5 28.05 35.71 -33.17
C THR A 5 28.20 34.45 -32.32
N ILE A 6 27.70 34.49 -31.08
CA ILE A 6 27.64 33.32 -30.20
C ILE A 6 26.18 32.89 -30.06
N SER A 7 25.95 31.59 -30.06
CA SER A 7 24.64 30.99 -29.80
C SER A 7 24.76 29.99 -28.66
N HIS A 8 23.79 30.02 -27.76
CA HIS A 8 23.64 29.04 -26.70
C HIS A 8 22.18 28.61 -26.66
N THR A 9 21.95 27.34 -26.36
CA THR A 9 20.60 26.76 -26.32
C THR A 9 20.42 26.12 -24.96
N TYR A 10 19.26 26.37 -24.35
CA TYR A 10 18.85 25.74 -23.11
C TYR A 10 17.84 24.64 -23.39
N GLN A 11 17.87 23.61 -22.54
CA GLN A 11 16.80 22.64 -22.43
C GLN A 11 15.95 22.98 -21.20
N LEU A 12 14.64 23.00 -21.39
CA LEU A 12 13.65 23.24 -20.35
C LEU A 12 12.74 22.02 -20.25
N ASP A 13 12.76 21.36 -19.10
CA ASP A 13 11.82 20.29 -18.76
C ASP A 13 10.79 20.83 -17.76
N VAL A 14 9.50 20.67 -18.09
CA VAL A 14 8.39 21.02 -17.22
C VAL A 14 7.77 19.73 -16.70
N LEU A 15 7.76 19.56 -15.38
CA LEU A 15 7.19 18.40 -14.72
C LEU A 15 5.90 18.79 -14.00
N GLU A 16 4.82 18.08 -14.30
CA GLU A 16 3.61 18.17 -13.48
C GLU A 16 3.86 17.46 -12.14
N ARG A 17 3.50 18.14 -11.05
CA ARG A 17 3.66 17.64 -9.68
C ARG A 17 2.29 17.46 -9.06
N SER A 18 2.20 16.51 -8.12
CA SER A 18 0.93 16.13 -7.51
C SER A 18 1.05 16.14 -5.98
N PRO A 19 0.85 17.30 -5.32
CA PRO A 19 1.02 17.45 -3.89
C PRO A 19 -0.20 16.91 -3.12
N HIS A 20 -0.43 15.60 -3.19
CA HIS A 20 -1.49 14.90 -2.46
C HIS A 20 -0.93 13.74 -1.63
N ARG A 21 -1.69 13.31 -0.62
CA ARG A 21 -1.54 11.98 0.02
C ARG A 21 -1.54 10.88 -1.06
N PRO A 22 -0.96 9.69 -0.86
CA PRO A 22 -0.90 8.68 -1.91
C PRO A 22 -2.30 8.35 -2.45
N ILE A 23 -2.38 7.93 -3.72
CA ILE A 23 -3.62 7.46 -4.36
C ILE A 23 -3.49 5.96 -4.56
N LEU A 24 -4.46 5.20 -4.03
CA LEU A 24 -4.55 3.77 -4.27
C LEU A 24 -5.41 3.49 -5.50
N GLN A 25 -5.01 2.52 -6.31
CA GLN A 25 -5.85 2.06 -7.41
C GLN A 25 -7.18 1.50 -6.84
N ALA A 26 -8.31 1.95 -7.40
CA ALA A 26 -9.62 1.45 -7.00
C ALA A 26 -9.75 -0.07 -7.25
N GLY A 27 -10.48 -0.74 -6.35
CA GLY A 27 -10.68 -2.19 -6.40
C GLY A 27 -9.49 -3.03 -5.91
N LEU A 28 -8.41 -2.38 -5.46
CA LEU A 28 -7.25 -3.04 -4.85
C LEU A 28 -7.05 -2.56 -3.39
N PRO A 29 -6.76 -3.47 -2.45
CA PRO A 29 -6.89 -4.92 -2.58
C PRO A 29 -8.34 -5.36 -2.83
N ALA A 30 -8.51 -6.52 -3.46
CA ALA A 30 -9.82 -7.10 -3.76
C ALA A 30 -10.15 -8.21 -2.77
N ASN A 31 -11.44 -8.37 -2.43
CA ASN A 31 -11.92 -9.50 -1.62
C ASN A 31 -11.63 -10.82 -2.32
N GLN A 32 -11.23 -11.84 -1.56
CA GLN A 32 -10.88 -13.16 -2.09
C GLN A 32 -11.47 -14.29 -1.26
N THR A 33 -11.72 -15.42 -1.90
CA THR A 33 -12.19 -16.65 -1.27
C THR A 33 -11.34 -17.81 -1.74
N VAL A 34 -10.70 -18.51 -0.80
CA VAL A 34 -9.74 -19.59 -1.07
C VAL A 34 -9.99 -20.80 -0.19
N LEU A 35 -9.45 -21.96 -0.57
CA LEU A 35 -9.49 -23.16 0.26
C LEU A 35 -8.35 -23.14 1.30
N VAL A 36 -8.54 -23.80 2.44
CA VAL A 36 -7.48 -24.02 3.42
C VAL A 36 -6.25 -24.65 2.75
N GLY A 37 -5.07 -24.15 3.10
CA GLY A 37 -3.79 -24.56 2.55
C GLY A 37 -3.42 -23.94 1.20
N SER A 38 -4.28 -23.08 0.64
CA SER A 38 -3.95 -22.32 -0.58
C SER A 38 -3.02 -21.15 -0.28
N ASP A 39 -2.34 -20.66 -1.32
CA ASP A 39 -1.59 -19.40 -1.28
C ASP A 39 -2.43 -18.26 -1.87
N VAL A 40 -2.32 -17.05 -1.32
CA VAL A 40 -3.09 -15.88 -1.77
C VAL A 40 -2.24 -14.62 -1.85
N GLU A 41 -2.57 -13.78 -2.83
CA GLU A 41 -1.91 -12.51 -3.10
C GLU A 41 -2.89 -11.34 -3.02
N PHE A 42 -2.57 -10.34 -2.21
CA PHE A 42 -3.24 -9.05 -2.24
C PHE A 42 -2.36 -7.99 -2.90
N HIS A 43 -2.92 -7.26 -3.86
CA HIS A 43 -2.24 -6.17 -4.54
C HIS A 43 -2.71 -4.81 -4.00
N CYS A 44 -1.77 -3.87 -3.95
CA CYS A 44 -2.00 -2.49 -3.57
C CYS A 44 -1.10 -1.58 -4.41
N LYS A 45 -1.67 -1.08 -5.52
CA LYS A 45 -0.94 -0.17 -6.42
C LYS A 45 -1.04 1.26 -5.92
N VAL A 46 0.12 1.90 -5.72
CA VAL A 46 0.22 3.21 -5.08
C VAL A 46 0.78 4.24 -6.05
N TYR A 47 0.06 5.34 -6.23
CA TYR A 47 0.51 6.50 -7.00
C TYR A 47 0.82 7.65 -6.05
N SER A 48 2.09 8.07 -5.99
CA SER A 48 2.53 9.16 -5.12
C SER A 48 3.74 9.88 -5.72
N ASP A 49 3.68 11.22 -5.77
CA ASP A 49 4.79 12.08 -6.17
C ASP A 49 5.84 12.20 -5.05
N ALA A 50 5.39 12.36 -3.80
CA ALA A 50 6.25 12.24 -2.63
C ALA A 50 6.52 10.75 -2.30
N GLN A 51 7.71 10.40 -1.81
CA GLN A 51 8.07 9.03 -1.42
C GLN A 51 7.02 8.44 -0.47
N PRO A 52 6.30 7.37 -0.86
CA PRO A 52 5.33 6.71 0.01
C PRO A 52 6.01 5.72 0.95
N HIS A 53 5.32 5.42 2.04
CA HIS A 53 5.58 4.34 2.97
C HIS A 53 4.35 3.43 3.00
N ILE A 54 4.54 2.17 2.58
CA ILE A 54 3.46 1.19 2.42
C ILE A 54 3.50 0.17 3.56
N GLN A 55 2.34 -0.12 4.12
CA GLN A 55 2.15 -1.12 5.18
C GLN A 55 0.95 -2.00 4.89
N TRP A 56 1.09 -3.29 5.20
CA TRP A 56 -0.01 -4.24 5.24
C TRP A 56 -0.38 -4.51 6.68
N LEU A 57 -1.67 -4.39 6.97
CA LEU A 57 -2.27 -4.55 8.28
C LEU A 57 -3.32 -5.66 8.21
N LYS A 58 -3.38 -6.50 9.25
CA LYS A 58 -4.49 -7.42 9.49
C LYS A 58 -5.29 -6.94 10.67
N HIS A 59 -6.60 -6.80 10.52
CA HIS A 59 -7.49 -6.49 11.64
C HIS A 59 -7.61 -7.71 12.55
N ILE A 60 -7.48 -7.48 13.86
CA ILE A 60 -7.51 -8.53 14.88
C ILE A 60 -8.52 -8.18 15.97
N GLU A 61 -8.95 -9.20 16.71
CA GLU A 61 -9.80 -9.03 17.88
C GLU A 61 -8.97 -9.25 19.15
N VAL A 62 -9.03 -8.31 20.08
CA VAL A 62 -8.37 -8.38 21.39
C VAL A 62 -9.46 -8.39 22.45
N ASN A 63 -9.53 -9.47 23.24
CA ASN A 63 -10.56 -9.67 24.26
C ASN A 63 -12.00 -9.55 23.72
N GLY A 64 -12.23 -9.99 22.48
CA GLY A 64 -13.53 -9.92 21.81
C GLY A 64 -13.91 -8.54 21.25
N SER A 65 -13.03 -7.53 21.36
CA SER A 65 -13.23 -6.22 20.73
C SER A 65 -12.31 -6.05 19.53
N ARG A 66 -12.84 -5.44 18.45
CA ARG A 66 -12.06 -4.98 17.29
C ARG A 66 -11.44 -3.60 17.48
N TYR A 67 -11.94 -2.85 18.45
CA TYR A 67 -11.53 -1.46 18.70
C TYR A 67 -11.06 -1.29 20.13
N ASP A 68 -10.07 -0.44 20.31
CA ASP A 68 -9.66 0.00 21.62
C ASP A 68 -10.70 0.96 22.25
N PRO A 69 -10.57 1.31 23.54
CA PRO A 69 -11.48 2.26 24.19
C PRO A 69 -11.49 3.66 23.55
N GLY A 70 -10.49 4.00 22.74
CA GLY A 70 -10.39 5.24 21.97
C GLY A 70 -11.00 5.15 20.56
N GLY A 71 -11.53 4.00 20.16
CA GLY A 71 -12.12 3.77 18.84
C GLY A 71 -11.10 3.46 17.73
N VAL A 72 -9.84 3.17 18.08
CA VAL A 72 -8.81 2.77 17.12
C VAL A 72 -8.89 1.26 16.89
N PRO A 73 -8.94 0.78 15.64
CA PRO A 73 -9.01 -0.65 15.37
C PRO A 73 -7.71 -1.35 15.80
N TYR A 74 -7.85 -2.53 16.40
CA TYR A 74 -6.71 -3.40 16.67
C TYR A 74 -6.21 -4.01 15.37
N VAL A 75 -4.94 -3.72 15.05
CA VAL A 75 -4.29 -4.22 13.84
C VAL A 75 -2.96 -4.85 14.17
N ARG A 76 -2.60 -5.88 13.40
CA ARG A 76 -1.26 -6.48 13.38
C ARG A 76 -0.56 -6.08 12.08
N ILE A 77 0.62 -5.50 12.19
CA ILE A 77 1.46 -5.18 11.03
C ILE A 77 2.00 -6.50 10.46
N LEU A 78 1.73 -6.76 9.18
CA LEU A 78 2.20 -7.95 8.46
C LEU A 78 3.44 -7.67 7.63
N LYS A 79 3.49 -6.51 6.97
CA LYS A 79 4.57 -6.09 6.09
C LYS A 79 4.71 -4.57 6.14
N THR A 80 5.92 -4.07 6.19
CA THR A 80 6.23 -2.63 6.24
C THR A 80 7.52 -2.36 5.49
N ALA A 81 7.73 -1.13 5.03
CA ALA A 81 9.00 -0.76 4.41
C ALA A 81 10.15 -0.91 5.41
N GLY A 82 11.17 -1.66 5.02
CA GLY A 82 12.47 -1.77 5.67
C GLY A 82 13.59 -1.45 4.69
N ILE A 83 14.84 -1.42 5.19
CA ILE A 83 16.03 -1.02 4.42
C ILE A 83 16.23 -1.87 3.15
N ASN A 84 15.78 -3.14 3.17
CA ASN A 84 16.00 -4.10 2.09
C ASN A 84 14.73 -4.41 1.25
N THR A 85 13.59 -3.79 1.55
CA THR A 85 12.34 -4.05 0.82
C THR A 85 12.10 -2.93 -0.18
N THR A 86 11.85 -3.30 -1.44
CA THR A 86 11.51 -2.31 -2.47
C THR A 86 10.02 -1.96 -2.40
N ASP A 87 9.67 -0.75 -2.85
CA ASP A 87 8.27 -0.32 -2.92
C ASP A 87 7.41 -1.29 -3.73
N LYS A 88 7.95 -1.83 -4.84
CA LYS A 88 7.27 -2.85 -5.66
C LYS A 88 6.96 -4.14 -4.91
N GLU A 89 7.83 -4.57 -4.02
CA GLU A 89 7.56 -5.75 -3.19
C GLU A 89 6.48 -5.44 -2.15
N LEU A 90 6.44 -4.21 -1.62
CA LEU A 90 5.44 -3.80 -0.63
C LEU A 90 4.04 -3.65 -1.23
N GLU A 91 3.91 -3.42 -2.55
CA GLU A 91 2.62 -3.42 -3.24
C GLU A 91 1.92 -4.80 -3.24
N ILE A 92 2.63 -5.88 -2.87
CA ILE A 92 2.07 -7.24 -2.83
C ILE A 92 2.24 -7.86 -1.45
N LEU A 93 1.14 -8.32 -0.86
CA LEU A 93 1.12 -9.19 0.31
C LEU A 93 0.88 -10.63 -0.14
N PHE A 94 1.86 -11.50 0.14
CA PHE A 94 1.77 -12.94 -0.10
C PHE A 94 1.49 -13.65 1.22
N LEU A 95 0.45 -14.47 1.27
CA LEU A 95 0.15 -15.36 2.39
C LEU A 95 0.23 -16.80 1.87
N THR A 96 1.06 -17.63 2.49
CA THR A 96 1.21 -19.04 2.11
C THR A 96 0.47 -19.96 3.06
N ASN A 97 -0.06 -21.06 2.54
CA ASN A 97 -0.66 -22.14 3.33
C ASN A 97 -1.72 -21.58 4.30
N VAL A 98 -2.69 -20.85 3.75
CA VAL A 98 -3.71 -20.09 4.47
C VAL A 98 -4.55 -21.01 5.36
N SER A 99 -4.77 -20.59 6.62
CA SER A 99 -5.61 -21.29 7.59
C SER A 99 -6.93 -20.56 7.86
N PHE A 100 -7.85 -21.17 8.62
CA PHE A 100 -9.06 -20.46 9.07
C PHE A 100 -8.76 -19.23 9.94
N GLU A 101 -7.61 -19.21 10.63
CA GLU A 101 -7.17 -18.06 11.42
C GLU A 101 -6.76 -16.88 10.53
N ASP A 102 -6.46 -17.13 9.25
CA ASP A 102 -6.13 -16.11 8.26
C ASP A 102 -7.36 -15.44 7.64
N ALA A 103 -8.56 -16.01 7.83
CA ALA A 103 -9.77 -15.31 7.44
C ALA A 103 -9.92 -13.98 8.18
N GLY A 104 -10.30 -12.92 7.47
CA GLY A 104 -10.48 -11.60 8.07
C GLY A 104 -10.20 -10.44 7.12
N GLU A 105 -10.13 -9.24 7.69
CA GLU A 105 -9.89 -8.00 6.94
C GLU A 105 -8.40 -7.66 6.89
N TYR A 106 -7.93 -7.37 5.67
CA TYR A 106 -6.58 -6.94 5.35
C TYR A 106 -6.62 -5.53 4.76
N THR A 107 -5.78 -4.64 5.27
CA THR A 107 -5.71 -3.25 4.83
C THR A 107 -4.32 -2.95 4.29
N CYS A 108 -4.27 -2.37 3.10
CA CYS A 108 -3.07 -1.68 2.62
C CYS A 108 -3.17 -0.21 3.02
N LEU A 109 -2.17 0.27 3.76
CA LEU A 109 -2.04 1.66 4.16
C LEU A 109 -0.81 2.27 3.47
N ALA A 110 -1.01 3.38 2.77
CA ALA A 110 0.07 4.13 2.14
C ALA A 110 0.10 5.56 2.69
N GLY A 111 1.24 5.98 3.24
CA GLY A 111 1.45 7.31 3.78
C GLY A 111 2.62 8.03 3.11
N ASN A 112 2.55 9.35 2.97
CA ASN A 112 3.67 10.20 2.58
C ASN A 112 3.73 11.45 3.49
N SER A 113 4.60 12.41 3.18
CA SER A 113 4.76 13.65 3.97
C SER A 113 3.51 14.55 3.99
N ILE A 114 2.51 14.29 3.14
CA ILE A 114 1.28 15.09 3.03
C ILE A 114 0.12 14.42 3.78
N GLY A 115 0.09 13.09 3.84
CA GLY A 115 -0.93 12.34 4.57
C GLY A 115 -0.96 10.86 4.19
N TYR A 116 -2.04 10.18 4.54
CA TYR A 116 -2.19 8.74 4.29
C TYR A 116 -3.53 8.39 3.65
N THR A 117 -3.55 7.25 2.96
CA THR A 117 -4.73 6.62 2.38
C THR A 117 -4.70 5.12 2.67
N PHE A 118 -5.85 4.46 2.63
CA PHE A 118 -5.93 3.03 2.83
C PHE A 118 -7.12 2.43 2.07
N HIS A 119 -6.98 1.17 1.66
CA HIS A 119 -8.06 0.33 1.15
C HIS A 119 -8.01 -1.03 1.85
N SER A 120 -9.18 -1.62 2.08
CA SER A 120 -9.35 -2.90 2.74
C SER A 120 -9.92 -3.96 1.80
N ALA A 121 -9.59 -5.22 2.08
CA ALA A 121 -10.18 -6.40 1.46
C ALA A 121 -10.41 -7.49 2.51
N TRP A 122 -11.42 -8.33 2.26
CA TRP A 122 -11.76 -9.48 3.08
C TRP A 122 -11.21 -10.77 2.47
N LEU A 123 -10.56 -11.60 3.29
CA LEU A 123 -10.19 -12.97 2.96
C LEU A 123 -11.20 -13.95 3.57
N THR A 124 -11.88 -14.70 2.73
CA THR A 124 -12.72 -15.83 3.15
C THR A 124 -11.97 -17.13 2.92
N VAL A 125 -11.95 -18.00 3.93
CA VAL A 125 -11.29 -19.31 3.84
C VAL A 125 -12.33 -20.41 3.98
N LEU A 126 -12.36 -21.31 3.00
CA LEU A 126 -13.29 -22.45 2.91
C LEU A 126 -12.54 -23.75 3.26
N PRO A 127 -13.23 -24.75 3.83
CA PRO A 127 -12.66 -26.06 4.18
C PRO A 127 -12.14 -26.84 2.98
#